data_AF-A0A354HU97-F1
#
_entry.id   AF-A0A354HU97-F1
#
_cell.length_a   1.000
_cell.length_b   1.000
_cell.length_c   1.000
_cell.angle_alpha   90.00
_cell.angle_beta   90.00
_cell.angle_gamma   90.00
#
_symmetry.space_group_name_H-M   'P 1'
#
loop_
_entity.id
_entity.type
_entity.pdbx_description
1 polymer ?
#
loop_
_entity_poly.entity_id
_entity_poly.type
_entity_poly.pdbx_seq_one_letter_code
_entity_poly.pdbx_strand_id
1 'polypeptide(L)'
;TPLHDGAVILRGDRVRAASCYLPLSDSPELKVGLGTRHRAGVGITEQSDAVSIIVSEETGAISLAHEGKLTRYLDEKSLREWLEKNLHHRQQDSFFRRLQPNGRE
;
A
#
# COMPACT_ATOMS: atom_id res chain seq x y z
N THR A 1 18.18 0.75 12.58
CA THR A 1 18.49 1.67 11.46
C THR A 1 17.47 2.80 11.45
N PRO A 2 17.72 4.01 10.91
CA PRO A 2 16.78 5.12 11.05
C PRO A 2 15.44 4.97 10.29
N LEU A 3 15.41 4.16 9.22
CA LEU A 3 14.29 4.12 8.26
C LEU A 3 13.28 2.96 8.44
N HIS A 4 13.52 2.06 9.39
CA HIS A 4 12.72 0.84 9.55
C HIS A 4 11.40 1.06 10.30
N ASP A 5 11.29 2.17 11.04
CA ASP A 5 10.11 2.46 11.85
C ASP A 5 9.14 3.33 11.04
N GLY A 6 7.93 2.83 10.81
CA GLY A 6 6.90 3.44 9.98
C GLY A 6 6.76 2.80 8.58
N ALA A 7 5.99 3.47 7.72
CA ALA A 7 5.66 2.99 6.39
C ALA A 7 6.60 3.52 5.29
N VAL A 8 6.72 2.74 4.23
CA VAL A 8 7.34 3.16 2.96
C VAL A 8 6.22 3.51 1.98
N ILE A 9 6.31 4.68 1.34
CA ILE A 9 5.33 5.16 0.37
C ILE A 9 5.91 5.02 -1.03
N LEU A 10 5.26 4.22 -1.87
CA LEU A 10 5.58 4.09 -3.29
C LEU A 10 4.58 4.88 -4.12
N ARG A 11 5.07 5.61 -5.13
CA ARG A 11 4.24 6.32 -6.11
C ARG A 11 4.86 6.17 -7.49
N GLY A 12 4.13 5.55 -8.41
CA GLY A 12 4.67 5.17 -9.71
C GLY A 12 5.77 4.12 -9.54
N ASP A 13 6.93 4.40 -10.13
CA ASP A 13 8.12 3.55 -10.13
C ASP A 13 9.15 3.93 -9.03
N ARG A 14 8.77 4.81 -8.08
CA ARG A 14 9.70 5.37 -7.10
C ARG A 14 9.19 5.27 -5.66
N VAL A 15 10.14 5.07 -4.75
CA VAL A 15 9.95 5.30 -3.31
C VAL A 15 9.92 6.80 -3.06
N ARG A 16 8.80 7.32 -2.57
CA ARG A 16 8.60 8.75 -2.31
C ARG A 16 9.09 9.16 -0.93
N ALA A 17 8.91 8.27 0.05
CA ALA A 17 9.28 8.48 1.44
C ALA A 17 9.39 7.12 2.18
N ALA A 18 10.08 7.13 3.32
CA ALA A 18 10.16 6.04 4.28
C ALA A 18 9.92 6.61 5.69
N SER A 19 9.72 5.74 6.68
CA SER A 19 9.38 6.12 8.06
C SER A 19 8.15 7.03 8.19
N CYS A 20 7.14 6.79 7.37
CA CYS A 20 5.90 7.56 7.39
C CYS A 20 4.97 7.06 8.50
N TYR A 21 4.41 8.00 9.27
CA TYR A 21 3.29 7.72 10.15
C TYR A 21 1.99 7.65 9.33
N LEU A 22 1.20 6.61 9.59
CA LEU A 22 -0.08 6.37 8.92
C LEU A 22 -1.22 6.40 9.94
N PRO A 23 -2.45 6.76 9.52
CA PRO A 23 -3.63 6.62 10.35
C PRO A 23 -3.84 5.15 10.73
N LEU A 24 -4.25 4.90 11.97
CA LEU A 24 -4.56 3.56 12.46
C LEU A 24 -6.06 3.32 12.34
N SER A 25 -6.46 2.16 11.84
CA SER A 25 -7.86 1.74 11.85
C SER A 25 -8.31 1.36 13.27
N ASP A 26 -9.53 1.78 13.61
CA ASP A 26 -10.25 1.41 14.84
C ASP A 26 -11.16 0.18 14.66
N SER A 27 -11.08 -0.48 13.48
CA SER A 27 -11.94 -1.61 13.14
C SER A 27 -11.89 -2.72 14.22
N PRO A 28 -13.04 -3.13 14.77
CA PRO A 28 -13.12 -4.21 15.76
C PRO A 28 -12.53 -5.53 15.26
N GLU A 29 -12.61 -5.79 13.95
CA GLU A 29 -12.09 -6.98 13.29
C GLU A 29 -10.57 -7.12 13.44
N LEU A 30 -9.88 -6.00 13.67
CA LEU A 30 -8.43 -5.96 13.87
C LEU A 30 -8.00 -6.09 15.34
N LYS A 31 -8.95 -6.12 16.29
CA LYS A 31 -8.64 -6.09 17.73
C LYS A 31 -8.03 -7.40 18.26
N VAL A 32 -8.17 -8.52 17.55
CA VAL A 32 -7.67 -9.82 18.01
C VAL A 32 -6.41 -10.22 17.24
N GLY A 33 -5.25 -10.10 17.88
CA GLY A 33 -3.98 -10.68 17.41
C GLY A 33 -3.29 -9.95 16.25
N LEU A 34 -3.62 -8.69 15.97
CA LEU A 34 -2.95 -7.89 14.94
C LEU A 34 -2.20 -6.68 15.54
N GLY A 35 -0.94 -6.52 15.12
CA GLY A 35 -0.06 -5.43 15.54
C GLY A 35 -0.36 -4.07 14.88
N THR A 36 0.41 -3.05 15.28
CA THR A 36 0.28 -1.66 14.79
C THR A 36 0.45 -1.53 13.28
N ARG A 37 1.34 -2.32 12.65
CA ARG A 37 1.52 -2.31 11.18
C ARG A 37 0.24 -2.70 10.43
N HIS A 38 -0.52 -3.67 10.93
CA HIS A 38 -1.79 -4.06 10.31
C HIS A 38 -2.83 -2.95 10.45
N ARG A 39 -2.94 -2.35 11.64
CA ARG A 39 -3.85 -1.21 11.86
C ARG A 39 -3.51 -0.01 10.97
N ALA A 40 -2.21 0.30 10.84
CA ALA A 40 -1.72 1.35 9.96
C ALA A 40 -2.02 1.04 8.48
N GLY A 41 -1.77 -0.20 8.06
CA GLY A 41 -2.03 -0.64 6.70
C GLY A 41 -3.51 -0.60 6.34
N VAL A 42 -4.40 -1.01 7.24
CA VAL A 42 -5.84 -0.88 7.01
C VAL A 42 -6.27 0.59 7.05
N GLY A 43 -5.84 1.34 8.06
CA GLY A 43 -6.26 2.74 8.26
C GLY A 43 -5.93 3.64 7.07
N ILE A 44 -4.77 3.47 6.44
CA ILE A 44 -4.45 4.25 5.23
C ILE A 44 -5.37 3.90 4.06
N THR A 45 -5.79 2.64 3.93
CA THR A 45 -6.68 2.19 2.85
C THR A 45 -8.16 2.45 3.11
N GLU A 46 -8.54 2.80 4.35
CA GLU A 46 -9.88 3.32 4.66
C GLU A 46 -10.02 4.78 4.18
N GLN A 47 -8.91 5.52 4.13
CA GLN A 47 -8.89 6.95 3.80
C GLN A 47 -8.33 7.26 2.40
N SER A 48 -7.96 6.23 1.63
CA SER A 48 -7.40 6.40 0.28
C SER A 48 -7.59 5.16 -0.58
N ASP A 49 -7.35 5.31 -1.88
CA ASP A 49 -7.27 4.23 -2.86
C ASP A 49 -5.95 3.45 -2.81
N ALA A 50 -5.11 3.69 -1.79
CA ALA A 50 -3.84 3.01 -1.65
C ALA A 50 -4.03 1.50 -1.47
N VAL A 51 -3.02 0.75 -1.89
CA VAL A 51 -2.83 -0.65 -1.53
C VAL A 51 -1.71 -0.70 -0.51
N SER A 52 -1.94 -1.39 0.61
CA SER A 52 -0.92 -1.59 1.64
C SER A 52 -0.52 -3.06 1.70
N ILE A 53 0.79 -3.32 1.68
CA ILE A 53 1.36 -4.66 1.90
C ILE A 53 2.03 -4.65 3.27
N ILE A 54 1.68 -5.63 4.11
CA ILE A 54 2.14 -5.72 5.49
C ILE A 54 2.84 -7.06 5.69
N VAL A 55 4.03 -7.02 6.29
CA VAL A 55 4.73 -8.23 6.76
C VAL A 55 4.70 -8.24 8.28
N SER A 56 4.16 -9.31 8.85
CA SER A 56 4.11 -9.53 10.30
C SER A 56 5.52 -9.70 10.86
N GLU A 57 5.87 -8.93 11.90
CA GLU A 57 7.14 -9.11 12.61
C GLU A 57 7.20 -10.43 13.38
N GLU A 58 6.06 -10.85 13.91
CA GLU A 58 5.95 -12.02 14.78
C GLU A 58 5.98 -13.33 13.98
N THR A 59 5.36 -13.32 12.80
CA THR A 59 5.10 -14.57 12.05
C THR A 59 5.71 -14.58 10.65
N GLY A 60 6.21 -13.45 10.16
CA GLY A 60 6.64 -13.30 8.76
C GLY A 60 5.51 -13.37 7.73
N ALA A 61 4.26 -13.56 8.16
CA ALA A 61 3.12 -13.67 7.27
C ALA A 61 2.87 -12.37 6.50
N ILE A 62 2.59 -12.52 5.21
CA ILE A 62 2.25 -11.41 4.33
C ILE A 62 0.73 -11.18 4.38
N SER A 63 0.34 -9.92 4.50
CA SER A 63 -1.05 -9.49 4.40
C SER A 63 -1.16 -8.32 3.42
N LEU A 64 -2.34 -8.16 2.82
CA LEU A 64 -2.67 -7.06 1.93
C LEU A 64 -3.91 -6.35 2.46
N ALA A 65 -3.83 -5.03 2.58
CA ALA A 65 -4.99 -4.18 2.85
C ALA A 65 -5.34 -3.36 1.61
N HIS A 66 -6.63 -3.28 1.31
CA HIS A 66 -7.18 -2.50 0.21
C HIS A 66 -8.66 -2.19 0.51
N GLU A 67 -9.08 -0.94 0.28
CA GLU A 67 -10.44 -0.47 0.57
C GLU A 67 -10.91 -0.81 1.99
N GLY A 68 -10.02 -0.65 2.98
CA GLY A 68 -10.29 -0.94 4.39
C GLY A 68 -10.43 -2.43 4.74
N LYS A 69 -10.24 -3.35 3.78
CA LYS A 69 -10.32 -4.80 3.99
C LYS A 69 -8.93 -5.39 4.10
N LEU A 70 -8.74 -6.33 5.04
CA LEU A 70 -7.48 -7.03 5.25
C LEU A 70 -7.57 -8.48 4.79
N THR A 71 -6.74 -8.86 3.81
CA THR A 71 -6.50 -10.25 3.43
C THR A 71 -5.18 -10.72 4.05
N ARG A 72 -5.22 -11.81 4.81
CA ARG A 72 -4.09 -12.30 5.61
C ARG A 72 -3.53 -13.61 5.03
N TYR A 73 -2.28 -13.92 5.39
CA TYR A 73 -1.62 -15.18 5.05
C TYR A 73 -1.52 -15.43 3.54
N LEU A 74 -1.20 -14.37 2.80
CA LEU A 74 -0.91 -14.48 1.38
C LEU A 74 0.44 -15.16 1.17
N ASP A 75 0.48 -16.07 0.20
CA ASP A 75 1.74 -16.56 -0.36
C ASP A 75 2.24 -15.62 -1.47
N GLU A 76 3.49 -15.81 -1.90
CA GLU A 76 4.11 -14.98 -2.93
C GLU A 76 3.32 -14.99 -4.23
N LYS A 77 2.81 -16.17 -4.62
CA LYS A 77 2.06 -16.36 -5.87
C LYS A 77 0.76 -15.56 -5.85
N SER A 78 -0.03 -15.69 -4.78
CA SER A 78 -1.31 -14.99 -4.63
C SER A 78 -1.10 -13.47 -4.54
N LEU A 79 -0.06 -13.03 -3.82
CA LEU A 79 0.29 -11.61 -3.79
C LEU A 79 0.64 -11.10 -5.19
N ARG A 80 1.51 -11.80 -5.92
CA ARG A 80 1.91 -11.44 -7.28
C ARG A 80 0.71 -11.34 -8.21
N GLU A 81 -0.13 -12.36 -8.25
CA GLU A 81 -1.34 -12.39 -9.08
C GLU A 81 -2.28 -11.23 -8.74
N TRP A 82 -2.44 -10.91 -7.45
CA TRP A 82 -3.25 -9.78 -7.01
C TRP A 82 -2.66 -8.45 -7.49
N LEU A 83 -1.35 -8.22 -7.30
CA LEU A 83 -0.68 -6.98 -7.70
C LEU A 83 -0.72 -6.81 -9.23
N GLU A 84 -0.49 -7.88 -9.98
CA GLU A 84 -0.58 -7.87 -11.43
C GLU A 84 -2.03 -7.57 -11.88
N LYS A 85 -3.03 -8.17 -11.23
CA LYS A 85 -4.41 -7.88 -11.62
C LYS A 85 -4.85 -6.43 -11.31
N ASN A 86 -4.41 -5.87 -10.19
CA ASN A 86 -5.00 -4.64 -9.64
C ASN A 86 -4.13 -3.38 -9.77
N LEU A 87 -2.79 -3.51 -9.90
CA LEU A 87 -1.86 -2.39 -9.98
C LEU A 87 -1.23 -2.21 -11.37
N HIS A 88 -1.73 -2.90 -12.40
CA HIS A 88 -1.20 -2.75 -13.75
C HIS A 88 -1.25 -1.31 -14.25
N HIS A 89 -0.05 -0.83 -14.53
CA HIS A 89 0.22 0.55 -14.85
C HIS A 89 -0.30 0.90 -16.25
N ARG A 90 -1.15 1.93 -16.26
CA ARG A 90 -1.47 2.86 -17.34
C ARG A 90 -0.19 3.49 -17.93
N GLN A 91 0.66 2.72 -18.62
CA GLN A 91 1.91 3.23 -19.22
C GLN A 91 1.64 4.13 -20.43
N GLN A 92 0.41 4.15 -20.95
CA GLN A 92 0.09 4.95 -22.12
C GLN A 92 -0.16 6.43 -21.80
N ASP A 93 -0.55 6.82 -20.57
CA ASP A 93 -0.87 8.22 -20.29
C ASP A 93 0.36 9.12 -20.07
N SER A 94 1.50 8.56 -19.64
CA SER A 94 2.69 9.36 -19.29
C SER A 94 3.43 9.89 -20.52
N PHE A 95 3.35 9.19 -21.66
CA PHE A 95 3.87 9.66 -22.94
C PHE A 95 3.01 10.80 -23.49
N PHE A 96 1.68 10.64 -23.51
CA PHE A 96 0.77 11.67 -24.01
C PHE A 96 0.61 12.88 -23.08
N ARG A 97 0.74 12.73 -21.75
CA ARG A 97 0.76 13.89 -20.82
C ARG A 97 2.05 14.71 -20.91
N ARG A 98 3.18 14.10 -21.27
CA ARG A 98 4.44 14.84 -21.49
C ARG A 98 4.46 15.59 -22.83
N LEU A 99 3.62 15.19 -23.78
CA LEU A 99 3.50 15.81 -25.11
C LEU A 99 2.39 16.85 -25.21
N GLN A 100 1.77 17.25 -24.10
CA GLN A 100 1.01 18.50 -24.06
C GLN A 100 1.97 19.60 -23.61
N PRO A 101 2.66 20.32 -24.53
CA PRO A 101 3.21 21.61 -24.16
C PRO A 101 2.00 22.45 -23.74
N ASN A 102 2.12 23.17 -22.62
CA ASN A 102 1.15 24.18 -22.24
C ASN A 102 0.87 25.10 -23.43
N GLY A 103 -0.24 24.82 -24.12
CA GLY A 103 -0.84 25.68 -25.11
C GLY A 103 -1.49 26.81 -24.35
N ARG A 104 -0.84 27.97 -24.42
CA ARG A 104 -1.36 29.34 -24.28
C ARG A 104 -2.88 29.42 -24.06
N GLU A 105 -3.27 29.94 -22.90
CA GLU A 105 -3.94 31.25 -22.73
C GLU A 105 -3.86 31.68 -21.26
#